data_AF-A0A969PW26-F1
#
_entry.id   AF-A0A969PW26-F1
#
_cell.length_a   1.000
_cell.length_b   1.000
_cell.length_c   1.000
_cell.angle_alpha   90.00
_cell.angle_beta   90.00
_cell.angle_gamma   90.00
#
_symmetry.space_group_name_H-M   'P 1'
#
loop_
_entity.id
_entity.type
_entity.pdbx_description
1 polymer ?
#
loop_
_entity_poly.entity_id
_entity_poly.type
_entity_poly.pdbx_seq_one_letter_code
_entity_poly.pdbx_strand_id
1 'polypeptide(L)'
;MDNEGSLTAATQSGQGGNINLRVDESLQLSRGSQISAQAGGTGNGGNISIDAGALLLFENSNIFANARQGRGGNIDISTQALFQCTDCQISAASDLGLDGVVEVFTPDVDTNLEVLDVLEKVTQPEDVVALACAAAPRQTSSEFTITTRRTAASTQRSP
;
A
#
# COMPACT_ATOMS: atom_id res chain seq x y z
N MET A 1 10.82 -14.66 13.31
CA MET A 1 11.71 -15.13 12.23
C MET A 1 12.70 -14.04 11.97
N ASP A 2 13.97 -14.40 11.82
CA ASP A 2 15.03 -13.40 11.81
C ASP A 2 16.24 -13.89 11.00
N ASN A 3 17.02 -12.95 10.45
CA ASN A 3 18.23 -13.21 9.68
C ASN A 3 18.01 -14.17 8.48
N GLU A 4 17.26 -13.70 7.48
CA GLU A 4 16.90 -14.46 6.26
C GLU A 4 16.12 -15.76 6.55
N GLY A 5 15.37 -15.79 7.66
CA GLY A 5 14.52 -16.93 7.99
C GLY A 5 13.42 -17.12 6.94
N SER A 6 13.18 -18.36 6.52
CA SER A 6 12.19 -18.68 5.48
C SER A 6 11.21 -19.77 5.90
N LEU A 7 9.93 -19.55 5.61
CA LEU A 7 8.87 -20.54 5.66
C LEU A 7 8.25 -20.63 4.26
N THR A 8 8.41 -21.78 3.60
CA THR A 8 8.07 -21.91 2.18
C THR A 8 7.16 -23.10 1.89
N ALA A 9 6.11 -22.87 1.09
CA ALA A 9 5.20 -23.86 0.54
C ALA A 9 5.05 -23.67 -0.99
N ALA A 10 6.15 -23.80 -1.72
CA ALA A 10 6.20 -23.55 -3.15
C ALA A 10 5.58 -24.68 -3.98
N THR A 11 4.99 -24.32 -5.12
CA THR A 11 4.52 -25.28 -6.15
C THR A 11 5.17 -25.00 -7.50
N GLN A 12 5.29 -26.01 -8.34
CA GLN A 12 5.86 -25.88 -9.69
C GLN A 12 4.81 -25.98 -10.80
N SER A 13 3.67 -26.61 -10.50
CA SER A 13 2.52 -26.78 -11.39
C SER A 13 1.30 -27.19 -10.57
N GLY A 14 0.10 -26.88 -11.06
CA GLY A 14 -1.15 -27.15 -10.35
C GLY A 14 -1.45 -26.08 -9.29
N GLN A 15 -2.06 -26.50 -8.18
CA GLN A 15 -2.44 -25.58 -7.10
C GLN A 15 -1.28 -25.31 -6.15
N GLY A 16 -1.24 -24.10 -5.59
CA GLY A 16 -0.23 -23.67 -4.62
C GLY A 16 -0.38 -24.33 -3.26
N GLY A 17 0.70 -24.28 -2.47
CA GLY A 17 0.72 -24.81 -1.11
C GLY A 17 -0.07 -23.93 -0.13
N ASN A 18 -0.39 -24.48 1.04
CA ASN A 18 -1.08 -23.74 2.09
C ASN A 18 -0.16 -23.52 3.29
N ILE A 19 -0.08 -22.28 3.77
CA ILE A 19 0.60 -21.90 5.00
C ILE A 19 -0.45 -21.38 5.97
N ASN A 20 -0.52 -21.96 7.16
CA ASN A 20 -1.41 -21.52 8.23
C ASN A 20 -0.58 -21.20 9.46
N LEU A 21 -0.61 -19.95 9.91
CA LEU A 21 0.11 -19.47 11.09
C LEU A 21 -0.87 -18.97 12.12
N ARG A 22 -0.76 -19.50 13.35
CA ARG A 22 -1.49 -19.04 14.52
C ARG A 22 -0.49 -18.68 15.59
N VAL A 23 -0.44 -17.41 15.95
CA VAL A 23 0.56 -16.86 16.89
C VAL A 23 -0.14 -15.95 17.89
N ASP A 24 -0.31 -16.41 19.13
CA ASP A 24 -1.14 -15.70 20.11
C ASP A 24 -0.67 -14.25 20.38
N GLU A 25 0.64 -14.03 20.46
CA GLU A 25 1.23 -12.73 20.78
C GLU A 25 1.64 -11.94 19.52
N SER A 26 2.82 -12.20 18.96
CA SER A 26 3.31 -11.45 17.81
C SER A 26 4.10 -12.32 16.85
N LEU A 27 3.77 -12.21 15.56
CA LEU A 27 4.56 -12.76 14.47
C LEU A 27 5.48 -11.65 13.93
N GLN A 28 6.78 -11.80 14.16
CA GLN A 28 7.80 -10.87 13.68
C GLN A 28 8.63 -11.48 12.55
N LEU A 29 8.85 -10.73 11.48
CA LEU A 29 9.81 -11.02 10.43
C LEU A 29 10.81 -9.86 10.34
N SER A 30 12.10 -10.16 10.40
CA SER A 30 13.17 -9.17 10.31
C SER A 30 14.36 -9.66 9.49
N ARG A 31 15.22 -8.73 9.07
CA ARG A 31 16.45 -8.95 8.29
C ARG A 31 16.25 -9.89 7.09
N GLY A 32 15.37 -9.51 6.16
CA GLY A 32 15.15 -10.26 4.92
C GLY A 32 14.36 -11.56 5.08
N SER A 33 13.64 -11.72 6.20
CA SER A 33 12.85 -12.94 6.43
C SER A 33 11.63 -13.02 5.51
N GLN A 34 11.19 -14.24 5.21
CA GLN A 34 10.11 -14.46 4.26
C GLN A 34 9.15 -15.59 4.66
N ILE A 35 7.85 -15.35 4.43
CA ILE A 35 6.83 -16.40 4.32
C ILE A 35 6.39 -16.47 2.85
N SER A 36 6.50 -17.64 2.21
CA SER A 36 6.28 -17.76 0.77
C SER A 36 5.49 -19.00 0.39
N ALA A 37 4.33 -18.81 -0.24
CA ALA A 37 3.58 -19.82 -0.97
C ALA A 37 3.64 -19.56 -2.48
N GLN A 38 4.75 -18.99 -2.97
CA GLN A 38 4.92 -18.61 -4.36
C GLN A 38 4.94 -19.84 -5.30
N ALA A 39 4.34 -19.67 -6.47
CA ALA A 39 4.31 -20.68 -7.51
C ALA A 39 5.29 -20.39 -8.65
N GLY A 40 6.04 -21.42 -9.05
CA GLY A 40 6.82 -21.45 -10.28
C GLY A 40 6.04 -22.03 -11.45
N GLY A 41 6.59 -21.89 -12.66
CA GLY A 41 6.05 -22.51 -13.87
C GLY A 41 4.58 -22.16 -14.09
N THR A 42 3.77 -23.16 -14.43
CA THR A 42 2.32 -23.05 -14.66
C THR A 42 1.49 -23.23 -13.39
N GLY A 43 2.11 -23.19 -12.20
CA GLY A 43 1.41 -23.30 -10.93
C GLY A 43 0.71 -22.00 -10.52
N ASN A 44 -0.40 -22.14 -9.81
CA ASN A 44 -1.07 -21.03 -9.14
C ASN A 44 -0.43 -20.76 -7.76
N GLY A 45 -0.40 -19.50 -7.35
CA GLY A 45 0.03 -19.09 -6.03
C GLY A 45 -0.78 -19.79 -4.93
N GLY A 46 -0.15 -20.03 -3.79
CA GLY A 46 -0.75 -20.73 -2.67
C GLY A 46 -1.64 -19.87 -1.78
N ASN A 47 -2.15 -20.46 -0.70
CA ASN A 47 -2.92 -19.73 0.31
C ASN A 47 -2.07 -19.52 1.56
N ILE A 48 -2.08 -18.31 2.11
CA ILE A 48 -1.41 -17.94 3.35
C ILE A 48 -2.47 -17.39 4.29
N SER A 49 -2.72 -18.08 5.39
CA SER A 49 -3.59 -17.60 6.46
C SER A 49 -2.75 -17.31 7.70
N ILE A 50 -2.83 -16.07 8.19
CA ILE A 50 -2.12 -15.61 9.38
C ILE A 50 -3.13 -15.09 10.39
N ASP A 51 -3.15 -15.70 11.56
CA ASP A 51 -3.87 -15.22 12.74
C ASP A 51 -2.84 -14.91 13.83
N ALA A 52 -2.59 -13.63 14.08
CA ALA A 52 -1.56 -13.21 15.03
C ALA A 52 -2.01 -12.01 15.87
N GLY A 53 -1.65 -11.94 17.15
CA GLY A 53 -1.94 -10.76 17.96
C GLY A 53 -1.39 -9.48 17.33
N ALA A 54 -0.12 -9.46 16.94
CA ALA A 54 0.48 -8.44 16.08
C ALA A 54 1.30 -9.06 14.95
N LEU A 55 1.28 -8.45 13.77
CA LEU A 55 2.12 -8.80 12.63
C LEU A 55 3.13 -7.67 12.36
N LEU A 56 4.42 -7.97 12.50
CA LEU A 56 5.50 -6.99 12.41
C LEU A 56 6.50 -7.39 11.32
N LEU A 57 6.54 -6.64 10.23
CA LEU A 57 7.50 -6.82 9.14
C LEU A 57 8.55 -5.70 9.18
N PHE A 58 9.82 -6.08 9.33
CA PHE A 58 10.97 -5.19 9.40
C PHE A 58 12.05 -5.57 8.38
N GLU A 59 12.87 -4.60 7.98
CA GLU A 59 14.12 -4.79 7.23
C GLU A 59 13.96 -5.73 6.02
N ASN A 60 13.23 -5.28 4.99
CA ASN A 60 12.98 -6.01 3.76
C ASN A 60 12.38 -7.43 3.96
N SER A 61 11.50 -7.58 4.94
CA SER A 61 10.80 -8.84 5.17
C SER A 61 9.48 -8.91 4.41
N ASN A 62 9.15 -10.10 3.91
CA ASN A 62 8.13 -10.24 2.86
C ASN A 62 7.20 -11.43 3.07
N ILE A 63 5.95 -11.30 2.59
CA ILE A 63 4.95 -12.37 2.54
C ILE A 63 4.45 -12.50 1.11
N PHE A 64 4.70 -13.64 0.48
CA PHE A 64 4.42 -13.83 -0.96
C PHE A 64 3.59 -15.06 -1.28
N ALA A 65 2.54 -14.84 -2.07
CA ALA A 65 1.75 -15.89 -2.73
C ALA A 65 1.72 -15.65 -4.24
N ASN A 66 2.80 -15.11 -4.80
CA ASN A 66 2.86 -14.74 -6.23
C ASN A 66 2.83 -15.97 -7.15
N ALA A 67 2.59 -15.76 -8.44
CA ALA A 67 2.69 -16.79 -9.47
C ALA A 67 3.33 -16.26 -10.76
N ARG A 68 4.11 -17.11 -11.45
CA ARG A 68 4.72 -16.73 -12.74
C ARG A 68 3.76 -16.91 -13.92
N GLN A 69 3.27 -18.12 -14.16
CA GLN A 69 2.36 -18.40 -15.29
C GLN A 69 0.98 -18.91 -14.84
N GLY A 70 0.72 -18.93 -13.54
CA GLY A 70 -0.60 -19.19 -12.98
C GLY A 70 -1.24 -17.94 -12.40
N ARG A 71 -2.40 -18.10 -11.78
CA ARG A 71 -3.04 -17.05 -10.99
C ARG A 71 -2.30 -16.84 -9.68
N GLY A 72 -2.22 -15.60 -9.21
CA GLY A 72 -1.74 -15.26 -7.88
C GLY A 72 -2.58 -15.93 -6.78
N GLY A 73 -1.99 -16.10 -5.61
CA GLY A 73 -2.59 -16.85 -4.50
C GLY A 73 -3.55 -16.03 -3.64
N ASN A 74 -3.87 -16.53 -2.45
CA ASN A 74 -4.67 -15.78 -1.47
C ASN A 74 -3.87 -15.57 -0.20
N ILE A 75 -3.91 -14.35 0.35
CA ILE A 75 -3.28 -14.01 1.61
C ILE A 75 -4.35 -13.40 2.51
N ASP A 76 -4.69 -14.10 3.57
CA ASP A 76 -5.66 -13.69 4.58
C ASP A 76 -4.93 -13.42 5.89
N ILE A 77 -4.98 -12.18 6.38
CA ILE A 77 -4.30 -11.76 7.60
C ILE A 77 -5.34 -11.24 8.58
N SER A 78 -5.47 -11.90 9.72
CA SER A 78 -6.22 -11.45 10.89
C SER A 78 -5.23 -11.07 11.99
N THR A 79 -5.17 -9.79 12.34
CA THR A 79 -4.27 -9.33 13.40
C THR A 79 -4.81 -8.12 14.14
N GLN A 80 -4.41 -7.88 15.39
CA GLN A 80 -4.83 -6.68 16.12
C GLN A 80 -4.02 -5.45 15.67
N ALA A 81 -2.79 -5.66 15.19
CA ALA A 81 -1.93 -4.61 14.70
C ALA A 81 -1.03 -5.12 13.57
N LEU A 82 -0.97 -4.36 12.47
CA LEU A 82 -0.04 -4.60 11.37
C LEU A 82 0.96 -3.45 11.30
N PHE A 83 2.25 -3.76 11.42
CA PHE A 83 3.33 -2.85 11.08
C PHE A 83 4.12 -3.41 9.89
N GLN A 84 4.19 -2.65 8.82
CA GLN A 84 4.94 -3.00 7.61
C GLN A 84 5.96 -1.90 7.31
N CYS A 85 7.23 -2.27 7.22
CA CYS A 85 8.30 -1.36 6.82
C CYS A 85 8.16 -0.91 5.35
N THR A 86 8.78 0.21 4.97
CA THR A 86 8.66 0.79 3.61
C THR A 86 9.13 -0.16 2.50
N ASP A 87 10.14 -0.97 2.79
CA ASP A 87 10.75 -1.96 1.90
C ASP A 87 10.18 -3.37 2.08
N CYS A 88 9.21 -3.54 2.99
CA CYS A 88 8.51 -4.80 3.20
C CYS A 88 7.33 -4.92 2.21
N GLN A 89 7.02 -6.13 1.76
CA GLN A 89 5.95 -6.37 0.80
C GLN A 89 5.08 -7.57 1.17
N ILE A 90 3.76 -7.41 1.02
CA ILE A 90 2.77 -8.47 1.05
C ILE A 90 2.15 -8.52 -0.36
N SER A 91 2.29 -9.65 -1.06
CA SER A 91 1.89 -9.72 -2.48
C SER A 91 1.39 -11.09 -2.89
N ALA A 92 0.31 -11.09 -3.65
CA ALA A 92 -0.27 -12.26 -4.30
C ALA A 92 -0.41 -12.03 -5.81
N ALA A 93 0.54 -11.35 -6.44
CA ALA A 93 0.47 -10.95 -7.85
C ALA A 93 0.77 -12.10 -8.82
N SER A 94 0.41 -11.92 -10.08
CA SER A 94 0.75 -12.81 -11.20
C SER A 94 1.44 -12.06 -12.33
N ASP A 95 2.48 -12.63 -12.93
CA ASP A 95 3.13 -12.02 -14.11
C ASP A 95 2.18 -11.95 -15.33
N LEU A 96 1.08 -12.72 -15.30
CA LEU A 96 0.02 -12.70 -16.33
C LEU A 96 -1.10 -11.69 -16.03
N GLY A 97 -1.02 -10.93 -14.93
CA GLY A 97 -2.07 -10.03 -14.48
C GLY A 97 -3.30 -10.74 -13.90
N LEU A 98 -3.21 -12.05 -13.66
CA LEU A 98 -4.21 -12.83 -12.95
C LEU A 98 -3.93 -12.74 -11.45
N ASP A 99 -4.01 -11.54 -10.90
CA ASP A 99 -3.66 -11.30 -9.50
C ASP A 99 -4.59 -12.05 -8.54
N GLY A 100 -3.99 -12.43 -7.43
CA GLY A 100 -4.65 -13.03 -6.29
C GLY A 100 -5.29 -12.00 -5.37
N VAL A 101 -5.67 -12.45 -4.19
CA VAL A 101 -6.31 -11.60 -3.17
C VAL A 101 -5.37 -11.44 -1.97
N VAL A 102 -5.28 -10.21 -1.46
CA VAL A 102 -4.65 -9.92 -0.17
C VAL A 102 -5.71 -9.21 0.67
N GLU A 103 -6.15 -9.86 1.73
CA GLU A 103 -7.11 -9.32 2.69
C GLU A 103 -6.46 -9.19 4.06
N VAL A 104 -6.59 -8.00 4.66
CA VAL A 104 -6.05 -7.71 6.00
C VAL A 104 -7.20 -7.20 6.86
N PHE A 105 -7.46 -7.93 7.94
CA PHE A 105 -8.42 -7.58 8.97
C PHE A 105 -7.68 -7.14 10.23
N THR A 106 -7.82 -5.86 10.57
CA THR A 106 -7.42 -5.28 11.86
C THR A 106 -8.64 -4.67 12.52
N PRO A 107 -9.16 -5.25 13.63
CA PRO A 107 -10.31 -4.67 14.32
C PRO A 107 -9.92 -3.28 14.82
N ASP A 108 -10.69 -2.29 14.41
CA ASP A 108 -10.46 -0.90 14.81
C ASP A 108 -10.77 -0.78 16.32
N VAL A 109 -9.87 -0.16 17.06
CA VAL A 109 -10.11 0.13 18.48
C VAL A 109 -10.95 1.38 18.51
N ASP A 110 -12.26 1.23 18.67
CA ASP A 110 -13.21 2.33 18.82
C ASP A 110 -12.87 3.13 20.08
N THR A 111 -12.00 4.11 19.91
CA THR A 111 -11.61 5.04 20.96
C THR A 111 -12.73 6.05 21.07
N ASN A 112 -13.73 5.74 21.90
CA ASN A 112 -14.61 6.75 22.49
C ASN A 112 -13.77 7.67 23.38
N LEU A 113 -12.99 8.53 22.75
CA LEU A 113 -12.31 9.65 23.36
C LEU A 113 -13.41 10.66 23.70
N GLU A 114 -13.89 10.59 24.94
CA GLU A 114 -14.69 11.65 25.54
C GLU A 114 -13.83 12.91 25.51
N VAL A 115 -14.06 13.77 24.53
CA VAL A 115 -13.35 15.04 24.37
C VAL A 115 -13.73 15.88 25.58
N LEU A 116 -12.82 15.99 26.55
CA LEU A 116 -12.96 16.93 27.64
C LEU A 116 -12.81 18.34 27.03
N ASP A 117 -13.93 18.96 26.70
CA ASP A 117 -14.03 20.33 26.21
C ASP A 117 -13.48 21.28 27.28
N VAL A 118 -12.20 21.65 27.16
CA VAL A 118 -11.64 22.72 27.98
C VAL A 118 -12.22 24.01 27.44
N LEU A 119 -13.17 24.59 28.18
CA LEU A 119 -13.77 25.90 27.89
C LEU A 119 -12.67 26.95 27.63
N GLU A 120 -12.32 27.16 26.37
CA GLU A 120 -11.61 28.36 25.96
C GLU A 120 -12.61 29.51 26.00
N LYS A 121 -12.58 30.30 27.08
CA LYS A 121 -13.25 31.60 27.11
C LYS A 121 -12.52 32.55 26.16
N VAL A 122 -12.79 32.43 24.86
CA VAL A 122 -12.38 33.41 23.87
C VAL A 122 -13.25 34.65 24.05
N THR A 123 -12.60 35.75 24.42
CA THR A 123 -13.23 37.05 24.56
C THR A 123 -13.34 37.65 23.16
N GLN A 124 -14.56 37.83 22.62
CA GLN A 124 -14.78 38.53 21.35
C GLN A 124 -14.71 40.05 21.57
N PRO A 125 -14.11 40.78 20.61
CA PRO A 125 -14.61 42.09 20.27
C PRO A 125 -14.82 42.22 18.76
N GLU A 126 -16.08 42.39 18.39
CA GLU A 126 -16.74 42.79 17.13
C GLU A 126 -16.11 43.84 16.18
N ASP A 127 -14.80 44.10 16.18
CA ASP A 127 -14.21 45.11 15.27
C ASP A 127 -13.70 44.51 13.96
N VAL A 128 -14.50 44.65 12.90
CA VAL A 128 -14.16 45.28 11.61
C VAL A 128 -15.13 44.75 10.54
N VAL A 129 -16.34 45.33 10.53
CA VAL A 129 -17.19 45.36 9.33
C VAL A 129 -16.68 46.51 8.46
N ALA A 130 -15.98 46.20 7.37
CA ALA A 130 -15.76 47.14 6.28
C ALA A 130 -16.04 46.47 4.94
N LEU A 131 -17.21 46.82 4.43
CA LEU A 131 -17.79 46.50 3.14
C LEU A 131 -16.99 47.15 2.00
N ALA A 132 -16.33 46.35 1.16
CA ALA A 132 -15.87 46.74 -0.19
C ALA A 132 -15.52 45.45 -0.96
N CYS A 133 -16.05 45.08 -2.12
CA CYS A 133 -16.98 45.68 -3.05
C CYS A 133 -17.63 44.53 -3.83
N ALA A 134 -18.92 44.62 -4.11
CA ALA A 134 -19.57 43.85 -5.17
C ALA A 134 -19.47 44.65 -6.50
N ALA A 135 -18.82 44.09 -7.53
CA ALA A 135 -19.09 44.36 -8.96
C ALA A 135 -18.20 43.50 -9.91
N ALA A 136 -18.79 42.40 -10.44
CA ALA A 136 -18.69 41.74 -11.78
C ALA A 136 -17.39 41.74 -12.66
N PRO A 137 -17.31 40.95 -13.77
CA PRO A 137 -17.65 39.55 -14.05
C PRO A 137 -16.42 38.72 -14.58
N ARG A 138 -16.62 37.39 -14.69
CA ARG A 138 -15.79 36.35 -15.39
C ARG A 138 -14.86 36.84 -16.52
N GLN A 139 -13.58 36.42 -16.52
CA GLN A 139 -12.90 35.82 -17.68
C GLN A 139 -11.85 34.76 -17.26
N THR A 140 -11.93 33.65 -17.97
CA THR A 140 -11.07 32.45 -18.02
C THR A 140 -9.66 32.70 -18.55
N SER A 141 -8.65 32.00 -18.02
CA SER A 141 -7.87 30.96 -18.73
C SER A 141 -6.56 30.66 -18.00
N SER A 142 -6.36 29.43 -17.52
CA SER A 142 -5.03 28.96 -17.11
C SER A 142 -4.32 28.38 -18.33
N GLU A 143 -3.19 29.00 -18.71
CA GLU A 143 -2.37 28.58 -19.83
C GLU A 143 -1.30 27.58 -19.36
N PHE A 144 -1.15 26.46 -20.09
CA PHE A 144 -0.12 25.45 -19.84
C PHE A 144 0.79 25.35 -21.07
N THR A 145 2.01 25.87 -20.94
CA THR A 145 2.99 25.93 -22.04
C THR A 145 3.86 24.68 -22.06
N ILE A 146 3.83 23.91 -23.16
CA ILE A 146 4.79 22.82 -23.42
C ILE A 146 5.83 23.31 -24.43
N THR A 147 7.08 23.47 -23.99
CA THR A 147 8.22 23.85 -24.84
C THR A 147 8.91 22.59 -25.39
N THR A 148 8.78 22.33 -26.69
CA THR A 148 9.62 21.35 -27.41
C THR A 148 10.89 22.01 -27.95
N ARG A 149 12.04 21.34 -27.79
CA ARG A 149 13.35 21.86 -28.22
C ARG A 149 13.52 21.73 -29.74
N ARG A 150 13.83 22.85 -30.40
CA ARG A 150 14.28 22.91 -31.81
C ARG A 150 15.62 22.19 -32.00
N THR A 151 15.76 21.50 -33.12
CA THR A 151 17.02 21.40 -33.87
C THR A 151 16.95 22.36 -35.06
N ALA A 152 18.07 23.04 -35.35
CA ALA A 152 18.19 24.07 -36.37
C ALA A 152 18.71 23.52 -37.70
N ALA A 153 18.22 24.06 -38.83
CA ALA A 153 18.96 24.14 -40.09
C ALA A 153 18.40 25.28 -40.95
N SER A 154 19.29 25.88 -41.74
CA SER A 154 19.33 27.26 -42.24
C SER A 154 18.78 27.47 -43.66
N THR A 155 18.63 28.76 -43.99
CA THR A 155 18.92 29.41 -45.30
C THR A 155 17.71 29.89 -46.13
N GLN A 156 17.50 31.23 -46.08
CA GLN A 156 17.35 32.21 -47.18
C GLN A 156 16.64 31.76 -48.48
N ARG A 157 15.74 32.54 -49.12
CA ARG A 157 15.83 33.97 -49.50
C ARG A 157 14.51 34.42 -50.16
N SER A 158 14.09 35.65 -49.88
CA SER A 158 13.09 36.49 -50.59
C SER A 158 13.45 36.74 -52.07
N PRO A 159 12.63 37.47 -52.86
CA PRO A 159 11.33 38.10 -52.57
C PRO A 159 10.12 37.50 -53.30
#